data_AF-A0A241VG27-F1
#
_entry.id   AF-A0A241VG27-F1
#
_cell.length_a   1.000
_cell.length_b   1.000
_cell.length_c   1.000
_cell.angle_alpha   90.00
_cell.angle_beta   90.00
_cell.angle_gamma   90.00
#
_symmetry.space_group_name_H-M   'P 1'
#
loop_
_entity.id
_entity.type
_entity.pdbx_description
1 polymer ?
#
loop_
_entity_poly.entity_id
_entity_poly.type
_entity_poly.pdbx_seq_one_letter_code
_entity_poly.pdbx_strand_id
1 'polypeptide(L)'
;MNTEIKSFFAECLEEYTNFSQNDLISESKMIHFAKDRGIAVSGVVRGDLSKFVEFGWVSKDSEEDYFHLFRMYPFVLAIDLRNLKIKNQESVASDSMIEKIRLADEISCLAILLEPLYWPKIINQTTFPSPNCSALKEFESQLRPYKERILEYIKQLDPEIWQSYHERLRIEAARLDDNHELYILLRLSPWVKRKNIKGNIGGALWLRHIAEVIRLAFEEVHGVQWSEEDEAFGIWREGAKTKLYGSERPIQNALTTRPHIAFEFGLHTGSTVRWYVEGETEYQAVLYALPKAALSGIEIINLKGVFKEKQKNMLRLEENLLQDKILRRFVFISCDNDVEANLKFLREQIIKDNIVGYINCNSPDFEFENLILDSIVDNKSL
;
A
#
# COMPACT_ATOMS: atom_id res chain seq x y z
N MET A 1 17.72 8.27 -28.90
CA MET A 1 17.92 7.29 -27.80
C MET A 1 18.98 7.86 -26.89
N ASN A 2 18.65 8.00 -25.61
CA ASN A 2 19.43 8.71 -24.61
C ASN A 2 20.60 7.83 -24.16
N THR A 3 21.68 7.82 -24.93
CA THR A 3 22.96 7.16 -24.62
C THR A 3 23.58 7.63 -23.29
N GLU A 4 23.02 8.67 -22.68
CA GLU A 4 23.51 9.33 -21.48
C GLU A 4 23.24 8.55 -20.18
N ILE A 5 22.11 7.84 -20.04
CA ILE A 5 21.77 7.18 -18.76
C ILE A 5 22.76 6.09 -18.42
N LYS A 6 23.19 5.29 -19.40
CA LYS A 6 24.16 4.21 -19.18
C LYS A 6 25.55 4.75 -18.85
N SER A 7 25.97 5.85 -19.46
CA SER A 7 27.22 6.54 -19.10
C SER A 7 27.15 7.08 -17.68
N PHE A 8 26.08 7.82 -17.36
CA PHE A 8 25.86 8.38 -16.03
C PHE A 8 25.76 7.30 -14.96
N PHE A 9 25.10 6.19 -15.25
CA PHE A 9 25.03 5.02 -14.38
C PHE A 9 26.43 4.47 -14.07
N ALA A 10 27.28 4.28 -15.09
CA ALA A 10 28.64 3.80 -14.89
C ALA A 10 29.49 4.76 -14.04
N GLU A 11 29.32 6.08 -14.23
CA GLU A 11 30.02 7.11 -13.44
C GLU A 11 29.57 7.18 -11.98
N CYS A 12 28.34 6.76 -11.69
CA CYS A 12 27.76 6.78 -10.34
C CYS A 12 27.86 5.42 -9.62
N LEU A 13 28.32 4.36 -10.30
CA LEU A 13 28.24 3.00 -9.77
C LEU A 13 29.08 2.81 -8.50
N GLU A 14 30.29 3.35 -8.46
CA GLU A 14 31.17 3.30 -7.29
C GLU A 14 30.59 4.07 -6.10
N GLU A 15 29.94 5.21 -6.35
CA GLU A 15 29.30 5.99 -5.31
C GLU A 15 28.04 5.27 -4.78
N TYR A 16 27.26 4.67 -5.67
CA TYR A 16 26.05 3.89 -5.37
C TYR A 16 26.33 2.72 -4.43
N THR A 17 27.44 1.99 -4.60
CA THR A 17 27.73 0.81 -3.75
C THR A 17 27.83 1.16 -2.27
N ASN A 18 28.23 2.38 -1.93
CA ASN A 18 28.29 2.90 -0.56
C ASN A 18 26.91 3.14 0.07
N PHE A 19 25.85 3.19 -0.75
CA PHE A 19 24.49 3.54 -0.32
C PHE A 19 23.44 2.48 -0.67
N SER A 20 23.81 1.43 -1.41
CA SER A 20 22.88 0.39 -1.86
C SER A 20 22.05 -0.20 -0.72
N GLN A 21 20.73 -0.34 -0.93
CA GLN A 21 19.81 -0.89 0.06
C GLN A 21 19.42 -2.34 -0.25
N ASN A 22 19.64 -2.80 -1.48
CA ASN A 22 19.50 -4.18 -1.93
C ASN A 22 20.87 -4.78 -2.25
N ASP A 23 21.08 -6.01 -1.76
CA ASP A 23 22.28 -6.79 -2.07
C ASP A 23 22.34 -7.09 -3.58
N LEU A 24 23.53 -6.94 -4.16
CA LEU A 24 23.80 -7.49 -5.48
C LEU A 24 23.85 -9.03 -5.40
N ILE A 25 23.28 -9.69 -6.41
CA ILE A 25 23.17 -11.14 -6.44
C ILE A 25 23.84 -11.73 -7.68
N SER A 26 24.40 -12.93 -7.53
CA SER A 26 25.00 -13.64 -8.65
C SER A 26 23.96 -14.03 -9.70
N GLU A 27 24.40 -14.27 -10.94
CA GLU A 27 23.54 -14.73 -12.03
C GLU A 27 22.62 -15.89 -11.61
N SER A 28 23.16 -16.95 -10.99
CA SER A 28 22.39 -18.10 -10.53
C SER A 28 21.25 -17.70 -9.58
N LYS A 29 21.51 -16.77 -8.66
CA LYS A 29 20.48 -16.24 -7.75
C LYS A 29 19.46 -15.40 -8.49
N MET A 30 19.88 -14.62 -9.50
CA MET A 30 18.97 -13.82 -10.33
C MET A 30 17.99 -14.70 -11.09
N ILE A 31 18.45 -15.80 -11.67
CA ILE A 31 17.55 -16.72 -12.36
C ILE A 31 16.58 -17.38 -11.37
N HIS A 32 17.05 -17.83 -10.22
CA HIS A 32 16.18 -18.37 -9.18
C HIS A 32 15.15 -17.35 -8.71
N PHE A 33 15.57 -16.11 -8.50
CA PHE A 33 14.70 -15.00 -8.15
C PHE A 33 13.63 -14.80 -9.21
N ALA A 34 13.99 -14.64 -10.49
CA ALA A 34 13.03 -14.50 -11.58
C ALA A 34 12.02 -15.68 -11.64
N LYS A 35 12.52 -16.91 -11.56
CA LYS A 35 11.67 -18.12 -11.56
C LYS A 35 10.67 -18.12 -10.41
N ASP A 36 11.10 -17.77 -9.20
CA ASP A 36 10.24 -17.70 -8.02
C ASP A 36 9.15 -16.62 -8.16
N ARG A 37 9.31 -15.64 -9.04
CA ARG A 37 8.33 -14.57 -9.31
C ARG A 37 7.47 -14.83 -10.56
N GLY A 38 7.27 -16.11 -10.91
CA GLY A 38 6.29 -16.51 -11.93
C GLY A 38 6.81 -16.47 -13.36
N ILE A 39 8.09 -16.20 -13.58
CA ILE A 39 8.68 -16.14 -14.91
C ILE A 39 9.05 -17.54 -15.38
N ALA A 40 8.54 -17.93 -16.55
CA ALA A 40 8.81 -19.22 -17.16
C ALA A 40 10.22 -19.25 -17.77
N VAL A 41 11.20 -19.67 -16.96
CA VAL A 41 12.57 -19.91 -17.43
C VAL A 41 12.71 -21.38 -17.86
N SER A 42 12.71 -21.64 -19.18
CA SER A 42 12.91 -22.97 -19.76
C SER A 42 14.29 -23.11 -20.42
N GLY A 43 15.01 -24.21 -20.13
CA GLY A 43 16.31 -24.54 -20.76
C GLY A 43 17.48 -24.61 -19.76
N VAL A 44 18.71 -24.80 -20.26
CA VAL A 44 19.93 -24.73 -19.45
C VAL A 44 20.11 -23.27 -19.02
N VAL A 45 19.88 -23.04 -17.73
CA VAL A 45 19.72 -21.73 -17.08
C VAL A 45 21.04 -20.99 -16.81
N ARG A 46 22.17 -21.71 -16.72
CA ARG A 46 23.46 -21.12 -16.34
C ARG A 46 24.13 -20.43 -17.54
N GLY A 47 24.38 -19.13 -17.45
CA GLY A 47 25.09 -18.34 -18.46
C GLY A 47 24.19 -17.55 -19.41
N ASP A 48 22.87 -17.54 -19.20
CA ASP A 48 21.95 -16.75 -20.04
C ASP A 48 22.06 -15.25 -19.78
N LEU A 49 22.18 -14.85 -18.52
CA LEU A 49 22.32 -13.43 -18.17
C LEU A 49 23.67 -12.89 -18.65
N SER A 50 24.74 -13.69 -18.47
CA SER A 50 26.06 -13.39 -19.02
C SER A 50 26.03 -13.22 -20.55
N LYS A 51 25.32 -14.08 -21.28
CA LYS A 51 25.13 -13.92 -22.74
C LYS A 51 24.34 -12.65 -23.09
N PHE A 52 23.30 -12.32 -22.34
CA PHE A 52 22.56 -11.08 -22.58
C PHE A 52 23.40 -9.84 -22.34
N VAL A 53 24.35 -9.91 -21.41
CA VAL A 53 25.37 -8.87 -21.24
C VAL A 53 26.32 -8.83 -22.44
N GLU A 54 26.83 -9.96 -22.91
CA GLU A 54 27.69 -10.02 -24.12
C GLU A 54 26.98 -9.45 -25.36
N PHE A 55 25.66 -9.65 -25.47
CA PHE A 55 24.84 -9.06 -26.53
C PHE A 55 24.51 -7.57 -26.34
N GLY A 56 24.91 -6.98 -25.20
CA GLY A 56 24.59 -5.59 -24.85
C GLY A 56 23.11 -5.33 -24.60
N TRP A 57 22.37 -6.36 -24.16
CA TRP A 57 20.95 -6.26 -23.83
C TRP A 57 20.71 -5.87 -22.38
N VAL A 58 21.59 -6.31 -21.47
CA VAL A 58 21.52 -6.05 -20.02
C VAL A 58 22.87 -5.52 -19.55
N SER A 59 22.88 -4.50 -18.70
CA SER A 59 24.10 -3.98 -18.08
C SER A 59 24.53 -4.79 -16.85
N LYS A 60 25.84 -4.81 -16.58
CA LYS A 60 26.41 -5.33 -15.32
C LYS A 60 26.36 -4.26 -14.23
N ASP A 61 26.24 -4.70 -12.97
CA ASP A 61 26.24 -3.81 -11.80
C ASP A 61 27.51 -3.98 -10.93
N SER A 62 28.38 -4.94 -11.26
CA SER A 62 29.71 -5.07 -10.66
C SER A 62 30.69 -5.76 -11.62
N GLU A 63 31.99 -5.69 -11.30
CA GLU A 63 33.05 -6.36 -12.05
C GLU A 63 32.97 -7.90 -11.94
N GLU A 64 32.44 -8.42 -10.83
CA GLU A 64 32.35 -9.85 -10.52
C GLU A 64 31.03 -10.51 -10.98
N ASP A 65 30.35 -9.95 -12.00
CA ASP A 65 29.08 -10.48 -12.53
C ASP A 65 27.96 -10.61 -11.49
N TYR A 66 27.85 -9.62 -10.59
CA TYR A 66 26.66 -9.46 -9.75
C TYR A 66 25.67 -8.46 -10.36
N PHE A 67 24.40 -8.68 -10.04
CA PHE A 67 23.28 -7.97 -10.62
C PHE A 67 22.35 -7.47 -9.51
N HIS A 68 21.85 -6.26 -9.69
CA HIS A 68 20.81 -5.69 -8.86
C HIS A 68 19.46 -6.31 -9.18
N LEU A 69 18.57 -6.46 -8.19
CA LEU A 69 17.25 -7.08 -8.35
C LEU A 69 16.36 -6.41 -9.40
N PHE A 70 16.52 -5.10 -9.61
CA PHE A 70 15.80 -4.37 -10.67
C PHE A 70 16.23 -4.76 -12.09
N ARG A 71 17.36 -5.45 -12.28
CA ARG A 71 17.73 -6.08 -13.57
C ARG A 71 16.80 -7.23 -13.95
N MET A 72 15.93 -7.67 -13.04
CA MET A 72 14.84 -8.59 -13.38
C MET A 72 14.04 -8.10 -14.59
N TYR A 73 13.70 -6.81 -14.67
CA TYR A 73 12.84 -6.30 -15.73
C TYR A 73 13.37 -6.55 -17.16
N PRO A 74 14.59 -6.10 -17.53
CA PRO A 74 15.15 -6.41 -18.83
C PRO A 74 15.46 -7.91 -18.98
N PHE A 75 15.79 -8.61 -17.90
CA PHE A 75 16.04 -10.05 -17.94
C PHE A 75 14.80 -10.86 -18.36
N VAL A 76 13.61 -10.52 -17.83
CA VAL A 76 12.35 -11.18 -18.23
C VAL A 76 12.10 -11.03 -19.72
N LEU A 77 12.22 -9.79 -20.22
CA LEU A 77 11.97 -9.50 -21.63
C LEU A 77 12.98 -10.22 -22.54
N ALA A 78 14.23 -10.36 -22.10
CA ALA A 78 15.26 -11.12 -22.82
C ALA A 78 14.95 -12.62 -22.88
N ILE A 79 14.46 -13.20 -21.78
CA ILE A 79 14.01 -14.60 -21.76
C ILE A 79 12.82 -14.80 -22.69
N ASP A 80 11.84 -13.90 -22.66
CA ASP A 80 10.66 -13.99 -23.53
C ASP A 80 11.06 -13.93 -25.01
N LEU A 81 11.96 -13.03 -25.39
CA LEU A 81 12.51 -12.98 -26.74
C LEU A 81 13.22 -14.30 -27.12
N ARG A 82 14.03 -14.87 -26.22
CA ARG A 82 14.70 -16.15 -26.46
C ARG A 82 13.69 -17.28 -26.66
N ASN A 83 12.69 -17.37 -25.79
CA ASN A 83 11.65 -18.40 -25.87
C ASN A 83 10.85 -18.29 -27.18
N LEU A 84 10.59 -17.07 -27.65
CA LEU A 84 9.97 -16.82 -28.96
C LEU A 84 10.87 -17.27 -30.12
N LYS A 85 12.18 -16.97 -30.07
CA LYS A 85 13.16 -17.40 -31.08
C LYS A 85 13.36 -18.91 -31.13
N ILE A 86 13.25 -19.61 -30.00
CA ILE A 86 13.32 -21.08 -29.97
C ILE A 86 12.07 -21.70 -30.64
N LYS A 87 10.90 -21.07 -30.48
CA LYS A 87 9.64 -21.57 -31.03
C LYS A 87 9.46 -21.27 -32.52
N ASN A 88 9.99 -20.16 -33.01
CA ASN A 88 9.82 -19.70 -34.40
C ASN A 88 11.19 -19.55 -35.09
N GLN A 89 11.48 -20.39 -36.09
CA GLN A 89 12.68 -20.27 -36.94
C GLN A 89 12.54 -19.01 -37.84
N GLU A 90 13.21 -17.90 -37.44
CA GLU A 90 13.37 -16.59 -38.15
C GLU A 90 12.09 -15.73 -38.31
N SER A 91 12.11 -14.40 -38.53
CA SER A 91 12.99 -13.23 -38.34
C SER A 91 12.06 -11.97 -38.50
N VAL A 92 12.52 -10.73 -38.27
CA VAL A 92 11.80 -9.43 -38.30
C VAL A 92 11.24 -8.92 -36.96
N ALA A 93 10.63 -9.75 -36.10
CA ALA A 93 10.18 -9.30 -34.77
C ALA A 93 11.31 -9.11 -33.73
N SER A 94 12.56 -9.47 -34.08
CA SER A 94 13.69 -9.45 -33.15
C SER A 94 14.12 -8.06 -32.75
N ASP A 95 14.17 -7.11 -33.70
CA ASP A 95 14.90 -5.85 -33.47
C ASP A 95 14.06 -4.89 -32.62
N SER A 96 12.75 -4.83 -32.87
CA SER A 96 11.82 -4.09 -32.00
C SER A 96 11.82 -4.64 -30.57
N MET A 97 11.95 -5.96 -30.38
CA MET A 97 12.01 -6.56 -29.05
C MET A 97 13.36 -6.30 -28.37
N ILE A 98 14.47 -6.32 -29.11
CA ILE A 98 15.80 -5.96 -28.59
C ILE A 98 15.79 -4.51 -28.11
N GLU A 99 15.19 -3.59 -28.85
CA GLU A 99 15.05 -2.19 -28.40
C GLU A 99 14.18 -2.07 -27.15
N LYS A 100 13.12 -2.88 -27.01
CA LYS A 100 12.34 -2.95 -25.77
C LYS A 100 13.18 -3.45 -24.59
N ILE A 101 14.07 -4.41 -24.79
CA ILE A 101 14.96 -4.93 -23.74
C ILE A 101 15.99 -3.88 -23.34
N ARG A 102 16.62 -3.21 -24.31
CA ARG A 102 17.57 -2.12 -24.07
C ARG A 102 16.94 -0.96 -23.31
N LEU A 103 15.72 -0.58 -23.68
CA LEU A 103 14.96 0.44 -22.96
C LEU A 103 14.63 -0.01 -21.53
N ALA A 104 14.22 -1.27 -21.34
CA ALA A 104 13.99 -1.81 -20.00
C ALA A 104 15.26 -1.78 -19.13
N ASP A 105 16.42 -1.98 -19.74
CA ASP A 105 17.71 -1.90 -19.08
C ASP A 105 18.08 -0.46 -18.70
N GLU A 106 17.77 0.54 -19.53
CA GLU A 106 17.89 1.97 -19.18
C GLU A 106 16.96 2.37 -18.03
N ILE A 107 15.71 1.90 -18.05
CA ILE A 107 14.74 2.11 -16.97
C ILE A 107 15.27 1.49 -15.66
N SER A 108 15.81 0.27 -15.72
CA SER A 108 16.45 -0.37 -14.57
C SER A 108 17.67 0.38 -14.07
N CYS A 109 18.54 0.91 -14.95
CA CYS A 109 19.67 1.75 -14.55
C CYS A 109 19.21 2.95 -13.70
N LEU A 110 18.21 3.70 -14.18
CA LEU A 110 17.70 4.83 -13.41
C LEU A 110 17.08 4.37 -12.09
N ALA A 111 16.25 3.33 -12.09
CA ALA A 111 15.64 2.81 -10.87
C ALA A 111 16.69 2.37 -9.83
N ILE A 112 17.82 1.81 -10.26
CA ILE A 112 18.94 1.45 -9.38
C ILE A 112 19.57 2.70 -8.76
N LEU A 113 19.81 3.77 -9.53
CA LEU A 113 20.36 5.02 -8.97
C LEU A 113 19.40 5.69 -7.97
N LEU A 114 18.10 5.50 -8.15
CA LEU A 114 17.05 6.02 -7.28
C LEU A 114 16.80 5.17 -6.04
N GLU A 115 17.32 3.94 -6.03
CA GLU A 115 17.09 2.96 -4.99
C GLU A 115 17.49 3.49 -3.61
N PRO A 116 18.68 4.06 -3.38
CA PRO A 116 19.07 4.54 -2.06
C PRO A 116 18.19 5.69 -1.53
N LEU A 117 17.58 6.45 -2.44
CA LEU A 117 16.81 7.66 -2.11
C LEU A 117 15.35 7.34 -1.74
N TYR A 118 14.75 6.36 -2.44
CA TYR A 118 13.31 6.11 -2.38
C TYR A 118 12.96 4.71 -1.86
N TRP A 119 13.81 3.71 -2.07
CA TRP A 119 13.55 2.36 -1.58
C TRP A 119 13.36 2.29 -0.05
N PRO A 120 14.14 3.00 0.79
CA PRO A 120 13.91 2.98 2.23
C PRO A 120 12.51 3.44 2.64
N LYS A 121 11.95 4.42 1.92
CA LYS A 121 10.57 4.89 2.11
C LYS A 121 9.56 3.83 1.66
N ILE A 122 9.86 3.11 0.58
CA ILE A 122 9.00 2.06 0.04
C ILE A 122 8.90 0.86 0.99
N ILE A 123 10.03 0.43 1.56
CA ILE A 123 10.07 -0.75 2.44
C ILE A 123 9.96 -0.40 3.93
N ASN A 124 10.03 0.89 4.29
CA ASN A 124 10.06 1.42 5.65
C ASN A 124 11.20 0.82 6.49
N GLN A 125 12.37 0.64 5.86
CA GLN A 125 13.59 0.08 6.44
C GLN A 125 14.81 0.69 5.74
N THR A 126 15.89 0.94 6.49
CA THR A 126 17.17 1.42 5.94
C THR A 126 18.25 0.42 6.29
N THR A 127 19.06 0.06 5.30
CA THR A 127 20.29 -0.73 5.46
C THR A 127 21.47 0.24 5.52
N PHE A 128 22.43 -0.03 6.40
CA PHE A 128 23.67 0.74 6.51
C PHE A 128 24.82 -0.12 5.98
N PRO A 129 25.11 -0.09 4.66
CA PRO A 129 26.14 -0.93 4.06
C PRO A 129 27.56 -0.51 4.47
N SER A 130 27.76 0.77 4.81
CA SER A 130 29.06 1.26 5.28
C SER A 130 29.30 0.89 6.75
N PRO A 131 30.44 0.24 7.10
CA PRO A 131 30.77 -0.11 8.48
C PRO A 131 30.98 1.12 9.38
N ASN A 132 31.18 2.30 8.77
CA ASN A 132 31.36 3.57 9.47
C ASN A 132 30.04 4.30 9.72
N CYS A 133 28.90 3.77 9.25
CA CYS A 133 27.60 4.40 9.40
C CYS A 133 26.70 3.53 10.28
N SER A 134 26.43 3.98 11.50
CA SER A 134 25.59 3.24 12.46
C SER A 134 24.28 3.97 12.81
N ALA A 135 24.11 5.19 12.32
CA ALA A 135 22.98 6.04 12.62
C ALA A 135 22.34 6.63 11.37
N LEU A 136 21.01 6.74 11.38
CA LEU A 136 20.23 7.28 10.26
C LEU A 136 20.67 8.70 9.84
N LYS A 137 20.93 9.59 10.81
CA LYS A 137 21.36 10.96 10.53
C LYS A 137 22.70 11.04 9.81
N GLU A 138 23.60 10.13 10.14
CA GLU A 138 24.92 10.05 9.50
C GLU A 138 24.77 9.55 8.05
N PHE A 139 23.97 8.49 7.85
CA PHE A 139 23.62 7.99 6.52
C PHE A 139 23.01 9.09 5.65
N GLU A 140 22.01 9.81 6.16
CA GLU A 140 21.35 10.91 5.45
C GLU A 140 22.31 12.05 5.10
N SER A 141 23.28 12.34 5.99
CA SER A 141 24.30 13.34 5.72
C SER A 141 25.26 12.90 4.62
N GLN A 142 25.67 11.63 4.62
CA GLN A 142 26.56 11.06 3.61
C GLN A 142 25.86 10.88 2.26
N LEU A 143 24.56 10.56 2.27
CA LEU A 143 23.73 10.40 1.06
C LEU A 143 23.41 11.73 0.38
N ARG A 144 23.53 12.86 1.07
CA ARG A 144 23.12 14.18 0.55
C ARG A 144 23.81 14.58 -0.76
N PRO A 145 25.15 14.50 -0.90
CA PRO A 145 25.82 14.83 -2.16
C PRO A 145 25.39 13.91 -3.31
N TYR A 146 25.25 12.60 -3.05
CA TYR A 146 24.72 11.64 -4.01
C TYR A 146 23.31 12.02 -4.45
N LYS A 147 22.43 12.31 -3.48
CA LYS A 147 21.06 12.77 -3.75
C LYS A 147 21.06 14.00 -4.65
N GLU A 148 21.82 15.04 -4.32
CA GLU A 148 21.90 16.27 -5.09
C GLU A 148 22.32 16.01 -6.55
N ARG A 149 23.35 15.18 -6.75
CA ARG A 149 23.84 14.79 -8.08
C ARG A 149 22.78 14.03 -8.89
N ILE A 150 22.13 13.04 -8.28
CA ILE A 150 21.10 12.23 -8.96
C ILE A 150 19.87 13.09 -9.30
N LEU A 151 19.41 13.95 -8.39
CA LEU A 151 18.27 14.83 -8.67
C LEU A 151 18.59 15.88 -9.75
N GLU A 152 19.82 16.40 -9.80
CA GLU A 152 20.24 17.30 -10.87
C GLU A 152 20.22 16.61 -12.25
N TYR A 153 20.62 15.34 -12.30
CA TYR A 153 20.49 14.55 -13.53
C TYR A 153 19.02 14.35 -13.94
N ILE A 154 18.12 14.06 -12.98
CA ILE A 154 16.68 13.89 -13.27
C ILE A 154 16.06 15.15 -13.84
N LYS A 155 16.50 16.35 -13.42
CA LYS A 155 16.00 17.63 -13.98
C LYS A 155 16.23 17.73 -15.48
N GLN A 156 17.26 17.08 -16.00
CA GLN A 156 17.61 17.10 -17.43
C GLN A 156 16.78 16.09 -18.25
N LEU A 157 16.12 15.14 -17.58
CA LEU A 157 15.29 14.13 -18.22
C LEU A 157 13.90 14.66 -18.52
N ASP A 158 13.37 14.29 -19.68
CA ASP A 158 12.01 14.65 -20.11
C ASP A 158 10.94 13.91 -19.29
N PRO A 159 10.13 14.61 -18.48
CA PRO A 159 9.11 13.98 -17.65
C PRO A 159 8.01 13.28 -18.45
N GLU A 160 7.66 13.74 -19.66
CA GLU A 160 6.61 13.11 -20.47
C GLU A 160 7.07 11.76 -21.01
N ILE A 161 8.32 11.68 -21.48
CA ILE A 161 8.92 10.42 -21.94
C ILE A 161 8.97 9.41 -20.77
N TRP A 162 9.44 9.84 -19.61
CA TRP A 162 9.55 8.96 -18.44
C TRP A 162 8.19 8.58 -17.84
N GLN A 163 7.19 9.44 -17.95
CA GLN A 163 5.81 9.09 -17.61
C GLN A 163 5.31 7.92 -18.46
N SER A 164 5.63 7.90 -19.76
CA SER A 164 5.25 6.78 -20.64
C SER A 164 5.94 5.46 -20.26
N TYR A 165 7.19 5.52 -19.79
CA TYR A 165 7.94 4.35 -19.31
C TYR A 165 7.38 3.83 -17.98
N HIS A 166 7.05 4.76 -17.08
CA HIS A 166 6.37 4.46 -15.84
C HIS A 166 4.99 3.82 -16.09
N GLU A 167 4.18 4.38 -16.99
CA GLU A 167 2.88 3.81 -17.38
C GLU A 167 3.04 2.39 -17.91
N ARG A 168 4.02 2.17 -18.78
CA ARG A 168 4.32 0.84 -19.31
C ARG A 168 4.64 -0.16 -18.21
N LEU A 169 5.49 0.18 -17.24
CA LEU A 169 5.80 -0.71 -16.10
C LEU A 169 4.54 -1.12 -15.33
N ARG A 170 3.62 -0.18 -15.07
CA ARG A 170 2.35 -0.45 -14.37
C ARG A 170 1.46 -1.40 -15.17
N ILE A 171 1.37 -1.20 -16.49
CA ILE A 171 0.61 -2.08 -17.40
C ILE A 171 1.24 -3.48 -17.45
N GLU A 172 2.56 -3.60 -17.59
CA GLU A 172 3.23 -4.90 -17.59
C GLU A 172 3.07 -5.63 -16.24
N ALA A 173 3.09 -4.90 -15.12
CA ALA A 173 2.80 -5.48 -13.82
C ALA A 173 1.36 -6.01 -13.72
N ALA A 174 0.38 -5.28 -14.25
CA ALA A 174 -1.01 -5.71 -14.27
C ALA A 174 -1.27 -6.91 -15.19
N ARG A 175 -0.49 -7.05 -16.27
CA ARG A 175 -0.52 -8.27 -17.09
C ARG A 175 -0.05 -9.52 -16.34
N LEU A 176 0.83 -9.36 -15.36
CA LEU A 176 1.22 -10.45 -14.46
C LEU A 176 0.15 -10.68 -13.38
N ASP A 177 -0.31 -9.61 -12.75
CA ASP A 177 -1.33 -9.64 -11.69
C ASP A 177 -2.12 -8.33 -11.64
N ASP A 178 -3.41 -8.39 -11.99
CA ASP A 178 -4.33 -7.24 -12.09
C ASP A 178 -5.15 -7.00 -10.80
N ASN A 179 -4.79 -7.67 -9.70
CA ASN A 179 -5.47 -7.48 -8.42
C ASN A 179 -5.01 -6.17 -7.75
N HIS A 180 -5.59 -5.03 -8.14
CA HIS A 180 -5.23 -3.69 -7.65
C HIS A 180 -5.30 -3.56 -6.12
N GLU A 181 -6.40 -4.02 -5.53
CA GLU A 181 -6.62 -3.99 -4.07
C GLU A 181 -5.61 -4.86 -3.32
N LEU A 182 -5.27 -6.03 -3.87
CA LEU A 182 -4.25 -6.91 -3.32
C LEU A 182 -2.89 -6.23 -3.36
N TYR A 183 -2.55 -5.56 -4.46
CA TYR A 183 -1.32 -4.79 -4.55
C TYR A 183 -1.26 -3.70 -3.46
N ILE A 184 -2.33 -2.93 -3.25
CA ILE A 184 -2.37 -1.90 -2.20
C ILE A 184 -2.17 -2.54 -0.81
N LEU A 185 -2.88 -3.63 -0.51
CA LEU A 185 -2.73 -4.36 0.75
C LEU A 185 -1.28 -4.82 0.97
N LEU A 186 -0.68 -5.43 -0.05
CA LEU A 186 0.71 -5.89 -0.01
C LEU A 186 1.67 -4.72 0.16
N ARG A 187 1.51 -3.66 -0.63
CA ARG A 187 2.36 -2.46 -0.60
C ARG A 187 2.35 -1.80 0.78
N LEU A 188 1.20 -1.77 1.46
CA LEU A 188 1.03 -1.21 2.80
C LEU A 188 1.48 -2.17 3.92
N SER A 189 1.71 -3.44 3.59
CA SER A 189 2.21 -4.45 4.52
C SER A 189 3.71 -4.30 4.79
N PRO A 190 4.20 -4.75 5.97
CA PRO A 190 5.62 -4.73 6.30
C PRO A 190 6.46 -5.48 5.25
N TRP A 191 7.67 -4.98 4.96
CA TRP A 191 8.57 -5.57 3.97
C TRP A 191 8.82 -7.07 4.18
N VAL A 192 8.89 -7.50 5.44
CA VAL A 192 9.09 -8.91 5.82
C VAL A 192 8.00 -9.84 5.25
N LYS A 193 6.79 -9.32 5.01
CA LYS A 193 5.67 -10.04 4.38
C LYS A 193 5.70 -9.98 2.86
N ARG A 194 6.34 -8.95 2.28
CA ARG A 194 6.45 -8.72 0.83
C ARG A 194 7.62 -9.45 0.17
N LYS A 195 8.79 -9.46 0.81
CA LYS A 195 10.07 -9.88 0.18
C LYS A 195 10.07 -11.30 -0.40
N ASN A 196 9.28 -12.19 0.18
CA ASN A 196 9.23 -13.62 -0.17
C ASN A 196 8.00 -14.01 -1.00
N ILE A 197 7.19 -13.04 -1.45
CA ILE A 197 6.03 -13.34 -2.30
C ILE A 197 6.52 -13.94 -3.62
N LYS A 198 5.87 -15.04 -4.01
CA LYS A 198 6.22 -15.84 -5.19
C LYS A 198 5.12 -15.77 -6.25
N GLY A 199 5.38 -16.36 -7.40
CA GLY A 199 4.48 -16.37 -8.55
C GLY A 199 4.30 -14.98 -9.15
N ASN A 200 3.30 -14.84 -10.01
CA ASN A 200 3.05 -13.61 -10.77
C ASN A 200 2.82 -12.40 -9.87
N ILE A 201 2.16 -12.57 -8.72
CA ILE A 201 1.96 -11.51 -7.71
C ILE A 201 3.33 -10.95 -7.27
N GLY A 202 4.31 -11.83 -7.02
CA GLY A 202 5.66 -11.42 -6.67
C GLY A 202 6.35 -10.67 -7.80
N GLY A 203 6.22 -11.13 -9.05
CA GLY A 203 6.77 -10.46 -10.22
C GLY A 203 6.16 -9.07 -10.46
N ALA A 204 4.83 -8.98 -10.42
CA ALA A 204 4.09 -7.74 -10.53
C ALA A 204 4.49 -6.74 -9.45
N LEU A 205 4.66 -7.20 -8.21
CA LEU A 205 5.08 -6.36 -7.09
C LEU A 205 6.46 -5.72 -7.34
N TRP A 206 7.43 -6.46 -7.89
CA TRP A 206 8.75 -5.92 -8.21
C TRP A 206 8.71 -4.91 -9.36
N LEU A 207 7.93 -5.15 -10.41
CA LEU A 207 7.73 -4.18 -11.49
C LEU A 207 7.08 -2.88 -10.98
N ARG A 208 6.08 -2.99 -10.09
CA ARG A 208 5.46 -1.84 -9.45
C ARG A 208 6.44 -1.09 -8.56
N HIS A 209 7.34 -1.75 -7.83
CA HIS A 209 8.36 -1.02 -7.08
C HIS A 209 9.36 -0.26 -7.96
N ILE A 210 9.74 -0.82 -9.12
CA ILE A 210 10.58 -0.10 -10.11
C ILE A 210 9.84 1.15 -10.59
N ALA A 211 8.54 1.04 -10.88
CA ALA A 211 7.71 2.19 -11.24
C ALA A 211 7.65 3.23 -10.12
N GLU A 212 7.48 2.79 -8.88
CA GLU A 212 7.35 3.66 -7.70
C GLU A 212 8.60 4.49 -7.42
N VAL A 213 9.80 3.89 -7.48
CA VAL A 213 11.04 4.66 -7.27
C VAL A 213 11.21 5.75 -8.34
N ILE A 214 10.83 5.47 -9.59
CA ILE A 214 10.89 6.45 -10.68
C ILE A 214 9.84 7.54 -10.46
N ARG A 215 8.58 7.17 -10.19
CA ARG A 215 7.51 8.15 -9.94
C ARG A 215 7.89 9.10 -8.81
N LEU A 216 8.31 8.59 -7.66
CA LEU A 216 8.66 9.42 -6.51
C LEU A 216 9.75 10.45 -6.85
N ALA A 217 10.72 10.09 -7.69
CA ALA A 217 11.78 10.99 -8.08
C ALA A 217 11.31 12.09 -9.04
N PHE A 218 10.50 11.74 -10.04
CA PHE A 218 9.95 12.73 -10.98
C PHE A 218 8.93 13.66 -10.31
N GLU A 219 8.10 13.14 -9.40
CA GLU A 219 7.19 13.99 -8.61
C GLU A 219 7.97 14.96 -7.69
N GLU A 220 9.09 14.51 -7.09
CA GLU A 220 9.95 15.39 -6.26
C GLU A 220 10.66 16.46 -7.09
N VAL A 221 11.20 16.11 -8.26
CA VAL A 221 12.05 17.01 -9.06
C VAL A 221 11.26 17.94 -9.96
N HIS A 222 10.25 17.42 -10.66
CA HIS A 222 9.50 18.15 -11.67
C HIS A 222 8.16 18.68 -11.17
N GLY A 223 7.73 18.30 -9.95
CA GLY A 223 6.45 18.71 -9.39
C GLY A 223 5.24 18.17 -10.17
N VAL A 224 5.46 17.16 -11.01
CA VAL A 224 4.39 16.43 -11.71
C VAL A 224 3.66 15.51 -10.74
N GLN A 225 2.47 15.04 -11.14
CA GLN A 225 1.70 14.08 -10.36
C GLN A 225 1.30 12.93 -11.29
N TRP A 226 2.05 11.82 -11.23
CA TRP A 226 1.73 10.63 -12.04
C TRP A 226 0.79 9.72 -11.27
N SER A 227 -0.03 8.95 -11.97
CA SER A 227 -0.90 7.95 -11.34
C SER A 227 -0.11 6.95 -10.51
N GLU A 228 -0.68 6.48 -9.40
CA GLU A 228 -0.01 5.51 -8.53
C GLU A 228 0.06 4.12 -9.16
N GLU A 229 0.90 3.26 -8.60
CA GLU A 229 1.23 1.97 -9.17
C GLU A 229 0.07 1.00 -9.20
N ASP A 230 -1.01 1.24 -8.44
CA ASP A 230 -2.24 0.45 -8.50
C ASP A 230 -3.04 0.70 -9.79
N GLU A 231 -2.93 1.88 -10.40
CA GLU A 231 -3.76 2.32 -11.53
C GLU A 231 -3.21 1.87 -12.89
N ALA A 232 -3.38 0.61 -13.27
CA ALA A 232 -2.87 0.12 -14.56
C ALA A 232 -3.85 0.23 -15.73
N PHE A 233 -5.09 -0.24 -15.55
CA PHE A 233 -6.14 -0.21 -16.56
C PHE A 233 -7.37 0.54 -16.04
N GLY A 234 -8.16 1.08 -16.97
CA GLY A 234 -9.42 1.76 -16.65
C GLY A 234 -9.25 3.18 -16.14
N ILE A 235 -10.38 3.83 -15.85
CA ILE A 235 -10.45 5.20 -15.36
C ILE A 235 -11.13 5.18 -14.00
N TRP A 236 -10.42 5.61 -12.96
CA TRP A 236 -11.03 5.91 -11.67
C TRP A 236 -11.83 7.20 -11.79
N ARG A 237 -13.10 7.16 -11.41
CA ARG A 237 -13.90 8.39 -11.28
C ARG A 237 -13.40 9.16 -10.06
N GLU A 238 -13.43 10.48 -10.16
CA GLU A 238 -13.07 11.37 -9.05
C GLU A 238 -13.83 11.00 -7.77
N GLY A 239 -13.10 10.85 -6.66
CA GLY A 239 -13.65 10.49 -5.35
C GLY A 239 -13.88 8.99 -5.13
N ALA A 240 -13.76 8.14 -6.16
CA ALA A 240 -13.98 6.70 -6.02
C ALA A 240 -12.89 6.04 -5.14
N LYS A 241 -11.62 6.42 -5.32
CA LYS A 241 -10.52 5.95 -4.47
C LYS A 241 -10.63 6.49 -3.05
N THR A 242 -11.07 7.73 -2.86
CA THR A 242 -11.34 8.26 -1.52
C THR A 242 -12.40 7.45 -0.77
N LYS A 243 -13.46 7.00 -1.46
CA LYS A 243 -14.49 6.15 -0.82
C LYS A 243 -13.96 4.77 -0.44
N LEU A 244 -13.21 4.14 -1.34
CA LEU A 244 -12.73 2.76 -1.15
C LEU A 244 -11.51 2.69 -0.22
N TYR A 245 -10.58 3.63 -0.38
CA TYR A 245 -9.27 3.62 0.26
C TYR A 245 -9.08 4.76 1.27
N GLY A 246 -10.03 5.67 1.42
CA GLY A 246 -9.86 6.86 2.26
C GLY A 246 -8.96 7.95 1.66
N SER A 247 -8.41 7.73 0.46
CA SER A 247 -7.52 8.67 -0.24
C SER A 247 -7.52 8.42 -1.76
N GLU A 248 -7.41 9.48 -2.56
CA GLU A 248 -7.11 9.36 -4.01
C GLU A 248 -5.70 8.80 -4.27
N ARG A 249 -4.78 9.00 -3.32
CA ARG A 249 -3.39 8.53 -3.35
C ARG A 249 -3.17 7.51 -2.24
N PRO A 250 -3.68 6.27 -2.37
CA PRO A 250 -3.63 5.26 -1.33
C PRO A 250 -2.21 4.91 -0.84
N ILE A 251 -1.22 4.90 -1.74
CA ILE A 251 0.15 4.50 -1.41
C ILE A 251 0.86 5.61 -0.63
N GLN A 252 0.76 6.86 -1.09
CA GLN A 252 1.33 8.01 -0.37
C GLN A 252 0.65 8.25 0.99
N ASN A 253 -0.67 8.10 1.08
CA ASN A 253 -1.43 8.32 2.30
C ASN A 253 -1.65 7.03 3.11
N ALA A 254 -0.59 6.23 3.26
CA ALA A 254 -0.61 4.90 3.87
C ALA A 254 -1.33 4.83 5.24
N LEU A 255 -1.20 5.87 6.09
CA LEU A 255 -1.85 5.90 7.41
C LEU A 255 -3.37 5.96 7.32
N THR A 256 -3.90 6.71 6.36
CA THR A 256 -5.34 6.81 6.09
C THR A 256 -5.82 5.55 5.39
N THR A 257 -5.03 4.99 4.47
CA THR A 257 -5.44 3.85 3.65
C THR A 257 -5.50 2.52 4.38
N ARG A 258 -4.55 2.26 5.30
CA ARG A 258 -4.45 0.98 6.02
C ARG A 258 -5.77 0.51 6.67
N PRO A 259 -6.50 1.33 7.44
CA PRO A 259 -7.76 0.88 8.04
C PRO A 259 -8.82 0.55 6.99
N HIS A 260 -8.93 1.34 5.91
CA HIS A 260 -9.89 1.11 4.83
C HIS A 260 -9.60 -0.20 4.10
N ILE A 261 -8.37 -0.42 3.64
CA ILE A 261 -8.02 -1.66 2.93
C ILE A 261 -8.15 -2.90 3.85
N ALA A 262 -7.85 -2.78 5.15
CA ALA A 262 -8.05 -3.87 6.09
C ALA A 262 -9.54 -4.21 6.29
N PHE A 263 -10.42 -3.20 6.24
CA PHE A 263 -11.86 -3.38 6.30
C PHE A 263 -12.38 -4.06 5.02
N GLU A 264 -11.99 -3.57 3.84
CA GLU A 264 -12.40 -4.16 2.54
C GLU A 264 -12.00 -5.64 2.41
N PHE A 265 -10.82 -6.02 2.91
CA PHE A 265 -10.37 -7.42 2.94
C PHE A 265 -10.97 -8.26 4.09
N GLY A 266 -11.80 -7.68 4.96
CA GLY A 266 -12.34 -8.37 6.14
C GLY A 266 -11.28 -8.78 7.16
N LEU A 267 -10.10 -8.13 7.15
CA LEU A 267 -8.99 -8.40 8.07
C LEU A 267 -9.08 -7.56 9.36
N HIS A 268 -9.93 -6.55 9.38
CA HIS A 268 -10.16 -5.76 10.58
C HIS A 268 -10.96 -6.57 11.60
N THR A 269 -10.31 -6.95 12.70
CA THR A 269 -10.91 -7.72 13.80
C THR A 269 -11.36 -6.84 14.97
N GLY A 270 -11.09 -5.53 14.90
CA GLY A 270 -11.57 -4.55 15.85
C GLY A 270 -12.93 -3.99 15.45
N SER A 271 -13.63 -3.38 16.40
CA SER A 271 -14.75 -2.51 16.07
C SER A 271 -14.27 -1.21 15.44
N THR A 272 -14.78 -0.89 14.25
CA THR A 272 -14.74 0.44 13.64
C THR A 272 -15.75 1.38 14.29
N VAL A 273 -16.89 0.82 14.71
CA VAL A 273 -17.97 1.52 15.40
C VAL A 273 -18.14 0.93 16.79
N ARG A 274 -18.16 1.79 17.81
CA ARG A 274 -18.59 1.40 19.15
C ARG A 274 -19.95 2.00 19.44
N TRP A 275 -20.95 1.15 19.61
CA TRP A 275 -22.31 1.53 19.92
C TRP A 275 -22.59 1.30 21.41
N TYR A 276 -22.62 2.38 22.18
CA TYR A 276 -23.06 2.35 23.58
C TYR A 276 -24.58 2.43 23.65
N VAL A 277 -25.19 1.44 24.29
CA VAL A 277 -26.63 1.40 24.54
C VAL A 277 -26.88 1.39 26.04
N GLU A 278 -27.96 2.03 26.47
CA GLU A 278 -28.24 2.24 27.89
C GLU A 278 -28.45 0.94 28.66
N GLY A 279 -29.34 0.07 28.20
CA GLY A 279 -29.76 -1.14 28.91
C GLY A 279 -29.80 -2.39 28.04
N GLU A 280 -30.31 -3.47 28.63
CA GLU A 280 -30.44 -4.77 27.96
C GLU A 280 -31.50 -4.74 26.85
N THR A 281 -32.55 -3.94 27.01
CA THR A 281 -33.63 -3.80 26.01
C THR A 281 -33.11 -3.23 24.70
N GLU A 282 -32.39 -2.11 24.76
CA GLU A 282 -31.78 -1.48 23.59
C GLU A 282 -30.70 -2.40 22.99
N TYR A 283 -29.93 -3.08 23.84
CA TYR A 283 -28.90 -4.03 23.39
C TYR A 283 -29.50 -5.16 22.54
N GLN A 284 -30.58 -5.79 23.00
CA GLN A 284 -31.25 -6.84 22.26
C GLN A 284 -31.94 -6.31 20.99
N ALA A 285 -32.50 -5.11 21.04
CA ALA A 285 -33.12 -4.50 19.86
C ALA A 285 -32.09 -4.17 18.76
N VAL A 286 -30.92 -3.65 19.13
CA VAL A 286 -29.84 -3.41 18.17
C VAL A 286 -29.32 -4.73 17.61
N LEU A 287 -29.16 -5.78 18.43
CA LEU A 287 -28.80 -7.11 17.93
C LEU A 287 -29.85 -7.71 17.01
N TYR A 288 -31.14 -7.48 17.27
CA TYR A 288 -32.22 -7.92 16.40
C TYR A 288 -32.21 -7.18 15.05
N ALA A 289 -32.01 -5.86 15.08
CA ALA A 289 -31.91 -5.05 13.86
C ALA A 289 -30.62 -5.34 13.06
N LEU A 290 -29.53 -5.68 13.76
CA LEU A 290 -28.20 -5.95 13.20
C LEU A 290 -27.62 -7.29 13.71
N PRO A 291 -28.17 -8.44 13.28
CA PRO A 291 -27.84 -9.77 13.80
C PRO A 291 -26.39 -10.22 13.53
N LYS A 292 -25.62 -9.45 12.75
CA LYS A 292 -24.21 -9.69 12.44
C LYS A 292 -23.35 -8.44 12.62
N ALA A 293 -23.74 -7.52 13.50
CA ALA A 293 -23.05 -6.25 13.77
C ALA A 293 -21.51 -6.40 13.88
N ALA A 294 -21.04 -7.42 14.58
CA ALA A 294 -19.61 -7.69 14.75
C ALA A 294 -18.85 -8.00 13.45
N LEU A 295 -19.51 -8.62 12.45
CA LEU A 295 -18.89 -8.87 11.13
C LEU A 295 -18.75 -7.60 10.30
N SER A 296 -19.48 -6.54 10.66
CA SER A 296 -19.41 -5.22 10.04
C SER A 296 -18.57 -4.24 10.87
N GLY A 297 -17.78 -4.74 11.83
CA GLY A 297 -16.96 -3.91 12.71
C GLY A 297 -17.76 -3.08 13.71
N ILE A 298 -19.02 -3.42 14.00
CA ILE A 298 -19.82 -2.74 15.01
C ILE A 298 -19.77 -3.56 16.30
N GLU A 299 -19.19 -2.98 17.34
CA GLU A 299 -19.24 -3.54 18.69
C GLU A 299 -20.25 -2.79 19.54
N ILE A 300 -21.24 -3.53 20.04
CA ILE A 300 -22.31 -3.00 20.87
C ILE A 300 -21.91 -3.22 22.33
N ILE A 301 -21.95 -2.16 23.13
CA ILE A 301 -21.62 -2.15 24.55
C ILE A 301 -22.88 -1.79 25.33
N ASN A 302 -23.42 -2.77 26.05
CA ASN A 302 -24.48 -2.52 27.03
C ASN A 302 -23.90 -1.79 28.26
N LEU A 303 -24.37 -0.58 28.51
CA LEU A 303 -24.03 0.22 29.67
C LEU A 303 -24.71 -0.28 30.96
N LYS A 304 -25.64 -1.23 30.89
CA LYS A 304 -26.31 -1.85 32.04
C LYS A 304 -26.93 -0.82 32.98
N GLY A 305 -27.50 0.25 32.43
CA GLY A 305 -28.04 1.37 33.20
C GLY A 305 -26.97 2.15 33.98
N VAL A 306 -25.73 2.28 33.46
CA VAL A 306 -24.62 3.07 34.04
C VAL A 306 -25.09 4.41 34.60
N PHE A 307 -26.06 4.98 33.92
CA PHE A 307 -26.67 6.27 34.14
C PHE A 307 -27.58 6.39 35.37
N LYS A 308 -28.09 5.26 35.90
CA LYS A 308 -29.07 5.29 36.99
C LYS A 308 -28.48 5.37 38.40
N GLU A 309 -27.20 5.01 38.70
CA GLU A 309 -26.79 5.03 40.13
C GLU A 309 -25.30 5.00 40.57
N LYS A 310 -24.25 4.96 39.73
CA LYS A 310 -22.86 4.86 40.26
C LYS A 310 -21.79 5.67 39.52
N GLN A 311 -21.17 6.62 40.23
CA GLN A 311 -20.03 7.46 39.79
C GLN A 311 -18.87 6.65 39.15
N LYS A 312 -18.64 5.43 39.64
CA LYS A 312 -17.61 4.49 39.12
C LYS A 312 -17.88 4.01 37.69
N ASN A 313 -19.14 3.96 37.27
CA ASN A 313 -19.53 3.49 35.95
C ASN A 313 -19.44 4.61 34.90
N MET A 314 -19.69 5.87 35.28
CA MET A 314 -19.45 7.04 34.44
C MET A 314 -17.96 7.26 34.16
N LEU A 315 -17.10 7.04 35.16
CA LEU A 315 -15.64 7.05 34.98
C LEU A 315 -15.19 5.99 33.96
N ARG A 316 -15.78 4.79 33.98
CA ARG A 316 -15.47 3.74 33.01
C ARG A 316 -15.92 4.11 31.59
N LEU A 317 -17.07 4.78 31.44
CA LEU A 317 -17.51 5.28 30.14
C LEU A 317 -16.57 6.38 29.61
N GLU A 318 -16.15 7.31 30.46
CA GLU A 318 -15.16 8.34 30.10
C GLU A 318 -13.82 7.73 29.66
N GLU A 319 -13.30 6.73 30.39
CA GLU A 319 -12.10 6.00 30.01
C GLU A 319 -12.25 5.29 28.66
N ASN A 320 -13.39 4.64 28.42
CA ASN A 320 -13.64 3.98 27.15
C ASN A 320 -13.75 4.98 25.99
N LEU A 321 -14.43 6.11 26.17
CA LEU A 321 -14.52 7.17 25.16
C LEU A 321 -13.13 7.75 24.84
N LEU A 322 -12.27 7.92 25.84
CA LEU A 322 -10.89 8.35 25.63
C LEU A 322 -10.09 7.32 24.83
N GLN A 323 -10.24 6.03 25.15
CA GLN A 323 -9.61 4.95 24.38
C GLN A 323 -10.13 4.91 22.94
N ASP A 324 -11.43 5.05 22.73
CA ASP A 324 -12.03 5.04 21.40
C ASP A 324 -11.61 6.27 20.58
N LYS A 325 -11.43 7.44 21.21
CA LYS A 325 -10.81 8.62 20.60
C LYS A 325 -9.36 8.35 20.17
N ILE A 326 -8.54 7.73 21.03
CA ILE A 326 -7.15 7.36 20.72
C ILE A 326 -7.12 6.38 19.54
N LEU A 327 -8.03 5.41 19.51
CA LEU A 327 -8.16 4.40 18.47
C LEU A 327 -8.90 4.90 17.22
N ARG A 328 -9.38 6.16 17.22
CA ARG A 328 -10.17 6.78 16.14
C ARG A 328 -11.40 5.96 15.74
N ARG A 329 -12.07 5.35 16.72
CA ARG A 329 -13.35 4.64 16.50
C ARG A 329 -14.48 5.64 16.39
N PHE A 330 -15.43 5.34 15.50
CA PHE A 330 -16.68 6.10 15.46
C PHE A 330 -17.56 5.65 16.62
N VAL A 331 -18.02 6.60 17.44
CA VAL A 331 -18.82 6.30 18.62
C VAL A 331 -20.30 6.64 18.35
N PHE A 332 -21.18 5.67 18.57
CA PHE A 332 -22.63 5.88 18.59
C PHE A 332 -23.14 5.69 20.01
N ILE A 333 -23.90 6.64 20.54
CA ILE A 333 -24.48 6.54 21.89
C ILE A 333 -25.99 6.63 21.76
N SER A 334 -26.70 5.62 22.28
CA SER A 334 -28.16 5.65 22.42
C SER A 334 -28.51 5.66 23.91
N CYS A 335 -29.18 6.71 24.34
CA CYS A 335 -29.68 6.87 25.69
C CYS A 335 -31.08 7.48 25.69
N ASP A 336 -31.83 7.23 26.76
CA ASP A 336 -33.11 7.88 26.97
C ASP A 336 -32.91 9.34 27.42
N ASN A 337 -33.89 10.19 27.12
CA ASN A 337 -33.86 11.62 27.45
C ASN A 337 -34.47 11.92 28.84
N ASP A 338 -34.79 10.89 29.62
CA ASP A 338 -35.49 10.95 30.90
C ASP A 338 -34.57 11.23 32.10
N VAL A 339 -33.24 11.04 31.95
CA VAL A 339 -32.26 11.27 33.03
C VAL A 339 -31.32 12.45 32.72
N GLU A 340 -31.56 13.59 33.38
CA GLU A 340 -30.82 14.85 33.20
C GLU A 340 -29.31 14.72 33.49
N ALA A 341 -28.91 13.83 34.41
CA ALA A 341 -27.51 13.56 34.75
C ALA A 341 -26.72 12.99 33.55
N ASN A 342 -27.37 12.22 32.68
CA ASN A 342 -26.75 11.61 31.50
C ASN A 342 -26.43 12.66 30.46
N LEU A 343 -27.42 13.53 30.21
CA LEU A 343 -27.28 14.64 29.27
C LEU A 343 -26.17 15.58 29.72
N LYS A 344 -26.07 15.84 31.02
CA LYS A 344 -24.98 16.65 31.57
C LYS A 344 -23.61 16.00 31.34
N PHE A 345 -23.47 14.71 31.65
CA PHE A 345 -22.23 13.97 31.42
C PHE A 345 -21.84 13.94 29.93
N LEU A 346 -22.77 13.64 29.03
CA LEU A 346 -22.50 13.59 27.59
C LEU A 346 -22.12 14.96 27.04
N ARG A 347 -22.78 16.04 27.48
CA ARG A 347 -22.39 17.41 27.13
C ARG A 347 -20.97 17.74 27.58
N GLU A 348 -20.57 17.32 28.78
CA GLU A 348 -19.19 17.50 29.25
C GLU A 348 -18.18 16.75 28.37
N GLN A 349 -18.51 15.52 27.93
CA GLN A 349 -17.62 14.76 27.03
C GLN A 349 -17.54 15.35 25.62
N ILE A 350 -18.63 15.94 25.11
CA ILE A 350 -18.60 16.72 23.85
C ILE A 350 -17.68 17.93 23.99
N ILE A 351 -17.80 18.69 25.09
CA ILE A 351 -16.97 19.88 25.34
C ILE A 351 -15.48 19.50 25.46
N LYS A 352 -15.19 18.33 26.07
CA LYS A 352 -13.83 17.76 26.13
C LYS A 352 -13.35 17.16 24.80
N ASP A 353 -14.18 17.21 23.76
CA ASP A 353 -13.90 16.64 22.44
C ASP A 353 -13.64 15.12 22.49
N ASN A 354 -14.17 14.41 23.48
CA ASN A 354 -13.91 12.98 23.68
C ASN A 354 -14.77 12.07 22.79
N ILE A 355 -15.78 12.63 22.11
CA ILE A 355 -16.72 11.88 21.29
C ILE A 355 -16.48 12.21 19.83
N VAL A 356 -16.02 11.22 19.06
CA VAL A 356 -15.95 11.27 17.60
C VAL A 356 -17.11 10.44 17.06
N GLY A 357 -18.29 11.05 16.96
CA GLY A 357 -19.46 10.35 16.42
C GLY A 357 -20.81 10.98 16.74
N TYR A 358 -21.83 10.15 16.93
CA TYR A 358 -23.24 10.56 17.02
C TYR A 358 -23.88 10.14 18.34
N ILE A 359 -24.71 11.02 18.89
CA ILE A 359 -25.51 10.74 20.09
C ILE A 359 -26.98 10.85 19.71
N ASN A 360 -27.71 9.76 19.92
CA ASN A 360 -29.16 9.72 19.81
C ASN A 360 -29.79 9.72 21.21
N CYS A 361 -30.54 10.77 21.54
CA CYS A 361 -31.34 10.82 22.74
C CYS A 361 -32.81 10.60 22.35
N ASN A 362 -33.37 9.44 22.69
CA ASN A 362 -34.74 9.09 22.28
C ASN A 362 -35.78 9.89 23.08
N SER A 363 -36.86 10.31 22.41
CA SER A 363 -38.03 10.93 23.05
C SER A 363 -39.27 10.71 22.16
N PRO A 364 -40.27 9.91 22.59
CA PRO A 364 -40.41 9.26 23.90
C PRO A 364 -39.42 8.09 24.11
N ASP A 365 -39.31 7.58 25.34
CA ASP A 365 -38.33 6.54 25.71
C ASP A 365 -38.43 5.30 24.82
N PHE A 366 -37.33 4.57 24.67
CA PHE A 366 -37.24 3.42 23.76
C PHE A 366 -38.34 2.36 23.99
N GLU A 367 -38.77 2.18 25.25
CA GLU A 367 -39.86 1.27 25.62
C GLU A 367 -41.23 1.76 25.12
N PHE A 368 -41.47 3.08 25.07
CA PHE A 368 -42.73 3.65 24.61
C PHE A 368 -42.90 3.60 23.09
N GLU A 369 -41.82 3.71 22.30
CA GLU A 369 -41.92 3.52 20.84
C GLU A 369 -42.28 2.07 20.47
N ASN A 370 -41.79 1.09 21.23
CA ASN A 370 -42.15 -0.32 21.04
C ASN A 370 -43.58 -0.65 21.52
N LEU A 371 -44.13 0.12 22.47
CA LEU A 371 -45.50 -0.05 22.98
C LEU A 371 -46.59 0.56 22.07
N ILE A 372 -46.23 1.42 21.11
CA ILE A 372 -47.19 2.05 20.18
C ILE A 372 -47.61 1.11 19.03
N LEU A 373 -47.03 -0.09 18.93
CA LEU A 373 -47.43 -1.08 17.91
C LEU A 373 -48.65 -1.95 18.29
N ASP A 374 -49.13 -1.89 19.54
CA ASP A 374 -50.36 -2.59 19.95
C ASP A 374 -51.38 -1.61 20.52
N SER A 375 -52.00 -0.83 19.64
CA SER A 375 -53.35 -0.34 19.93
C SER A 375 -54.27 -1.55 20.07
N ILE A 376 -54.62 -1.85 21.31
CA ILE A 376 -55.89 -2.46 21.69
C ILE A 376 -56.99 -1.93 20.76
N VAL A 377 -57.45 -2.78 19.85
CA VAL A 377 -58.88 -2.92 19.50
C VAL A 377 -59.16 -4.42 19.36
N ASP A 378 -59.67 -4.97 20.46
CA ASP A 378 -60.47 -6.18 20.52
C ASP A 378 -61.50 -6.26 19.38
N ASN A 379 -61.76 -7.47 18.87
CA ASN A 379 -63.13 -8.02 18.89
C ASN A 379 -63.16 -9.50 18.48
N LYS A 380 -63.58 -10.34 19.45
CA LYS A 380 -64.56 -11.47 19.34
C LYS A 380 -64.27 -12.55 18.28
N SER A 381 -64.21 -13.84 18.57
CA SER A 381 -64.82 -14.64 19.64
C SER A 381 -64.31 -16.08 19.50
N LEU A 382 -64.14 -16.76 20.64
CA LEU A 382 -64.16 -18.20 20.92
C LEU A 382 -63.87 -19.19 19.78
#